data_AF-A0A965VTQ4-F1
#
_entry.id   AF-A0A965VTQ4-F1
#
_cell.length_a   1.000
_cell.length_b   1.000
_cell.length_c   1.000
_cell.angle_alpha   90.00
_cell.angle_beta   90.00
_cell.angle_gamma   90.00
#
_symmetry.space_group_name_H-M   'P 1'
#
loop_
_entity.id
_entity.type
_entity.pdbx_description
1 polymer ?
#
loop_
_entity_poly.entity_id
_entity_poly.type
_entity_poly.pdbx_seq_one_letter_code
_entity_poly.pdbx_strand_id
1 'polypeptide(L)'
;MKKKTNQTIKAVSDDEFLAVLDKITKRLAHKFKFGYHSIEDMKQQAAIFALEGLKNYDHKRPLENFLWTHVRNRLFNYKRNNYQRPDKPCLTCPLYDAAYKVSNNQCSKFIDKKECEPYASWAKRNDAKKNIAKPSYFEDLNLASSPNGSHEHNEIVNFLDKNIRSEYRESYLKLKHNQKINKSDLNKLKKHIMEIMEENNWKTAEFPKNEDN
;
A
#
# COMPACT_ATOMS: atom_id res chain seq x y z
N MET A 1 38.03 -29.30 35.58
CA MET A 1 38.22 -28.29 34.51
C MET A 1 38.00 -28.95 33.15
N LYS A 2 36.85 -28.71 32.50
CA LYS A 2 36.57 -29.29 31.17
C LYS A 2 37.20 -28.41 30.11
N LYS A 3 38.17 -28.95 29.34
CA LYS A 3 38.83 -28.28 28.21
C LYS A 3 37.75 -27.89 27.19
N LYS A 4 37.58 -26.59 26.95
CA LYS A 4 36.82 -26.08 25.81
C LYS A 4 37.65 -26.34 24.56
N THR A 5 37.25 -27.33 23.77
CA THR A 5 37.76 -27.57 22.43
C THR A 5 37.41 -26.34 21.59
N ASN A 6 38.41 -25.56 21.18
CA ASN A 6 38.24 -24.53 20.16
C ASN A 6 37.85 -25.23 18.86
N GLN A 7 36.54 -25.31 18.60
CA GLN A 7 36.01 -25.69 17.29
C GLN A 7 36.47 -24.62 16.30
N THR A 8 37.36 -25.03 15.40
CA THR A 8 37.70 -24.32 14.17
C THR A 8 36.41 -23.93 13.46
N ILE A 9 36.12 -22.63 13.44
CA ILE A 9 34.97 -22.04 12.74
C ILE A 9 35.15 -22.41 11.26
N LYS A 10 34.33 -23.32 10.74
CA LYS A 10 34.30 -23.60 9.30
C LYS A 10 33.75 -22.35 8.62
N ALA A 11 34.59 -21.58 7.94
CA ALA A 11 34.08 -20.48 7.13
C ALA A 11 33.11 -21.04 6.08
N VAL A 12 31.93 -20.41 5.95
CA VAL A 12 31.00 -20.68 4.85
C VAL A 12 31.68 -20.27 3.54
N SER A 13 31.63 -21.10 2.50
CA SER A 13 32.17 -20.70 1.20
C SER A 13 31.26 -19.67 0.52
N ASP A 14 31.86 -18.78 -0.27
CA ASP A 14 31.10 -17.74 -0.98
C ASP A 14 30.05 -18.35 -1.92
N ASP A 15 30.39 -19.45 -2.62
CA ASP A 15 29.47 -20.15 -3.50
C ASP A 15 28.27 -20.76 -2.75
N GLU A 16 28.51 -21.38 -1.59
CA GLU A 16 27.44 -21.92 -0.74
C GLU A 16 26.53 -20.79 -0.26
N PHE A 17 27.13 -19.68 0.18
CA PHE A 17 26.39 -18.50 0.64
C PHE A 17 25.51 -17.92 -0.47
N LEU A 18 26.07 -17.67 -1.66
CA LEU A 18 25.35 -17.09 -2.79
C LEU A 18 24.21 -17.99 -3.26
N ALA A 19 24.43 -19.31 -3.32
CA ALA A 19 23.39 -20.27 -3.70
C ALA A 19 22.23 -20.30 -2.70
N VAL A 20 22.53 -20.26 -1.40
CA VAL A 20 21.51 -20.20 -0.34
C VAL A 20 20.78 -18.86 -0.35
N LEU A 21 21.52 -17.75 -0.52
CA LEU A 21 20.95 -16.41 -0.58
C LEU A 21 19.97 -16.26 -1.75
N ASP A 22 20.31 -16.74 -2.94
CA ASP A 22 19.42 -16.71 -4.11
C ASP A 22 18.10 -17.46 -3.85
N LYS A 23 18.16 -18.67 -3.26
CA LYS A 23 16.97 -19.44 -2.86
C LYS A 23 16.07 -18.67 -1.88
N ILE A 24 16.67 -18.06 -0.86
CA ILE A 24 15.95 -17.31 0.17
C ILE A 24 15.31 -16.06 -0.45
N THR A 25 16.08 -15.28 -1.19
CA THR A 25 15.62 -14.00 -1.75
C THR A 25 14.52 -14.18 -2.78
N LYS A 26 14.57 -15.21 -3.64
CA LYS A 26 13.47 -15.56 -4.57
C LYS A 26 12.11 -15.70 -3.87
N ARG A 27 12.08 -16.26 -2.66
CA ARG A 27 10.84 -16.47 -1.89
C ARG A 27 10.44 -15.27 -1.03
N LEU A 28 11.42 -14.53 -0.49
CA LEU A 28 11.16 -13.47 0.48
C LEU A 28 11.00 -12.09 -0.16
N ALA A 29 11.68 -11.78 -1.26
CA ALA A 29 11.73 -10.43 -1.84
C ALA A 29 10.33 -9.92 -2.24
N HIS A 30 9.54 -10.73 -2.96
CA HIS A 30 8.17 -10.35 -3.33
C HIS A 30 7.25 -10.17 -2.11
N LYS A 31 7.37 -11.04 -1.11
CA LYS A 31 6.54 -10.99 0.10
C LYS A 31 6.83 -9.75 0.96
N PHE A 32 8.10 -9.39 1.05
CA PHE A 32 8.57 -8.29 1.88
C PHE A 32 8.77 -6.98 1.12
N LYS A 33 8.51 -6.92 -0.20
CA LYS A 33 8.40 -5.65 -0.94
C LYS A 33 7.37 -4.72 -0.30
N PHE A 34 7.67 -3.42 -0.24
CA PHE A 34 6.77 -2.36 0.19
C PHE A 34 7.22 -1.00 -0.35
N GLY A 35 6.30 -0.02 -0.36
CA GLY A 35 6.61 1.35 -0.75
C GLY A 35 7.18 1.43 -2.17
N TYR A 36 8.23 2.23 -2.31
CA TYR A 36 8.98 2.46 -3.55
C TYR A 36 10.05 1.39 -3.84
N HIS A 37 10.30 0.44 -2.93
CA HIS A 37 11.35 -0.55 -3.13
C HIS A 37 11.07 -1.43 -4.34
N SER A 38 12.06 -1.58 -5.21
CA SER A 38 12.09 -2.58 -6.26
C SER A 38 12.29 -3.98 -5.66
N ILE A 39 12.09 -5.04 -6.47
CA ILE A 39 12.42 -6.40 -6.01
C ILE A 39 13.92 -6.54 -5.76
N GLU A 40 14.75 -5.87 -6.55
CA GLU A 40 16.21 -5.98 -6.41
C GLU A 40 16.73 -5.22 -5.20
N ASP A 41 16.10 -4.11 -4.81
CA ASP A 41 16.37 -3.44 -3.55
C ASP A 41 16.14 -4.41 -2.38
N MET A 42 15.04 -5.19 -2.43
CA MET A 42 14.72 -6.16 -1.40
C MET A 42 15.71 -7.34 -1.38
N LYS A 43 16.21 -7.78 -2.54
CA LYS A 43 17.25 -8.82 -2.61
C LYS A 43 18.57 -8.32 -2.03
N GLN A 44 18.98 -7.10 -2.37
CA GLN A 44 20.19 -6.47 -1.82
C GLN A 44 20.08 -6.28 -0.30
N GLN A 45 18.94 -5.79 0.19
CA GLN A 45 18.71 -5.64 1.62
C GLN A 45 18.74 -6.98 2.36
N ALA A 46 18.21 -8.04 1.75
CA ALA A 46 18.30 -9.39 2.28
C ALA A 46 19.74 -9.91 2.32
N ALA A 47 20.56 -9.59 1.32
CA ALA A 47 21.99 -9.91 1.29
C ALA A 47 22.74 -9.24 2.45
N ILE A 48 22.51 -7.95 2.70
CA ILE A 48 23.08 -7.21 3.82
C ILE A 48 22.73 -7.89 5.14
N PHE A 49 21.45 -8.22 5.37
CA PHE A 49 21.04 -8.93 6.58
C PHE A 49 21.63 -10.33 6.70
N ALA A 50 21.80 -11.05 5.58
CA ALA A 50 22.42 -12.36 5.59
C ALA A 50 23.90 -12.26 6.03
N LEU A 51 24.65 -11.30 5.47
CA LEU A 51 26.04 -11.02 5.84
C LEU A 51 26.19 -10.60 7.31
N GLU A 52 25.30 -9.73 7.81
CA GLU A 52 25.26 -9.37 9.24
C GLU A 52 25.02 -10.60 10.13
N GLY A 53 24.09 -11.46 9.72
CA GLY A 53 23.70 -12.66 10.45
C GLY A 53 24.80 -13.72 10.52
N LEU A 54 25.59 -13.88 9.45
CA LEU A 54 26.67 -14.87 9.37
C LEU A 54 27.67 -14.78 10.52
N LYS A 55 27.92 -13.58 11.06
CA LYS A 55 28.82 -13.37 12.22
C LYS A 55 28.40 -14.18 13.46
N ASN A 56 27.13 -14.53 13.56
CA ASN A 56 26.55 -15.28 14.68
C ASN A 56 26.16 -16.72 14.31
N TYR A 57 26.60 -17.21 13.15
CA TYR A 57 26.29 -18.56 12.71
C TYR A 57 27.14 -19.60 13.44
N ASP A 58 26.48 -20.54 14.11
CA ASP A 58 27.12 -21.53 14.99
C ASP A 58 27.32 -22.91 14.32
N HIS A 59 27.02 -23.04 13.03
CA HIS A 59 27.13 -24.27 12.23
C HIS A 59 26.36 -25.49 12.77
N LYS A 60 25.48 -25.34 13.76
CA LYS A 60 24.70 -26.47 14.31
C LYS A 60 23.55 -26.91 13.43
N ARG A 61 23.02 -25.99 12.63
CA ARG A 61 21.91 -26.21 11.69
C ARG A 61 22.35 -25.80 10.28
N PRO A 62 21.75 -26.34 9.21
CA PRO A 62 22.08 -25.94 7.84
C PRO A 62 22.00 -24.43 7.64
N LEU A 63 22.91 -23.90 6.81
CA LEU A 63 23.02 -22.47 6.55
C LEU A 63 21.70 -21.87 6.07
N GLU A 64 21.01 -22.58 5.17
CA GLU A 64 19.71 -22.17 4.64
C GLU A 64 18.67 -21.96 5.76
N ASN A 65 18.58 -22.87 6.73
CA ASN A 65 17.62 -22.75 7.83
C ASN A 65 17.96 -21.58 8.76
N PHE A 66 19.26 -21.38 9.02
CA PHE A 66 19.75 -20.26 9.80
C PHE A 66 19.43 -18.93 9.12
N LEU A 67 19.88 -18.75 7.88
CA LEU A 67 19.70 -17.52 7.11
C LEU A 67 18.22 -17.26 6.81
N TRP A 68 17.42 -18.28 6.50
CA TRP A 68 15.99 -18.12 6.28
C TRP A 68 15.31 -17.46 7.47
N THR A 69 15.56 -17.99 8.67
CA THR A 69 14.96 -17.46 9.91
C THR A 69 15.46 -16.04 10.18
N HIS A 70 16.78 -15.83 10.08
CA HIS A 70 17.40 -14.54 10.34
C HIS A 70 16.91 -13.46 9.36
N VAL A 71 17.09 -13.67 8.06
CA VAL A 71 16.75 -12.73 6.99
C VAL A 71 15.25 -12.45 6.99
N ARG A 72 14.38 -13.46 7.15
CA ARG A 72 12.94 -13.25 7.23
C ARG A 72 12.55 -12.34 8.39
N ASN A 73 13.11 -12.55 9.57
CA ASN A 73 12.81 -11.72 10.74
C ASN A 73 13.34 -10.30 10.55
N ARG A 74 14.52 -10.14 9.95
CA ARG A 74 15.09 -8.82 9.63
C ARG A 74 14.27 -8.07 8.58
N LEU A 75 13.85 -8.72 7.50
CA LEU A 75 12.96 -8.14 6.50
C LEU A 75 11.58 -7.78 7.07
N PHE A 76 11.03 -8.61 7.97
CA PHE A 76 9.79 -8.28 8.68
C PHE A 76 9.95 -7.02 9.53
N ASN A 77 11.02 -6.94 10.33
CA ASN A 77 11.32 -5.77 11.14
C ASN A 77 11.57 -4.52 10.28
N TYR A 78 12.27 -4.68 9.15
CA TYR A 78 12.53 -3.62 8.19
C TYR A 78 11.22 -3.04 7.63
N LYS A 79 10.31 -3.90 7.13
CA LYS A 79 8.97 -3.49 6.68
C LYS A 79 8.14 -2.87 7.81
N ARG A 80 8.23 -3.41 9.03
CA ARG A 80 7.52 -2.89 10.20
C ARG A 80 8.00 -1.49 10.60
N ASN A 81 9.29 -1.25 10.49
CA ASN A 81 9.91 0.03 10.86
C ASN A 81 9.68 1.09 9.78
N ASN A 82 9.72 0.73 8.49
CA ASN A 82 9.67 1.70 7.40
C ASN A 82 8.29 1.87 6.73
N TYR A 83 7.35 0.93 6.91
CA TYR A 83 6.07 0.99 6.19
C TYR A 83 4.85 0.94 7.11
N GLN A 84 4.63 -0.17 7.81
CA GLN A 84 3.46 -0.29 8.68
C GLN A 84 3.65 -1.31 9.79
N ARG A 85 3.05 -1.05 10.94
CA ARG A 85 2.90 -2.03 12.02
C ARG A 85 1.55 -2.73 11.88
N PRO A 86 1.49 -4.04 11.55
CA PRO A 86 0.23 -4.75 11.36
C PRO A 86 -0.52 -4.97 12.67
N ASP A 87 0.20 -5.05 13.80
CA ASP A 87 -0.36 -5.34 15.12
C ASP A 87 -1.14 -4.12 15.63
N LYS A 88 -2.45 -4.11 15.40
CA LYS A 88 -3.36 -3.09 15.91
C LYS A 88 -3.51 -3.25 17.43
N PRO A 89 -3.52 -2.15 18.21
CA PRO A 89 -3.79 -2.21 19.65
C PRO A 89 -5.10 -2.92 20.00
N CYS A 90 -6.08 -2.85 19.09
CA CYS A 90 -7.37 -3.52 19.27
C CYS A 90 -7.26 -5.05 19.37
N LEU A 91 -6.25 -5.70 18.77
CA LEU A 91 -6.16 -7.17 18.79
C LEU A 91 -6.00 -7.75 20.20
N THR A 92 -5.48 -6.96 21.13
CA THR A 92 -5.32 -7.32 22.55
C THR A 92 -6.22 -6.51 23.46
N CYS A 93 -7.19 -5.78 22.90
CA CYS A 93 -8.05 -4.88 23.66
C CYS A 93 -9.28 -5.65 24.18
N PRO A 94 -9.63 -5.53 25.48
CA PRO A 94 -10.85 -6.13 26.03
C PRO A 94 -12.15 -5.64 25.37
N LEU A 95 -12.11 -4.45 24.75
CA LEU A 95 -13.24 -3.80 24.09
C LEU A 95 -13.35 -4.17 22.59
N TYR A 96 -12.51 -5.10 22.13
CA TYR A 96 -12.48 -5.52 20.73
C TYR A 96 -13.59 -6.52 20.44
N ASP A 97 -14.56 -6.07 19.64
CA ASP A 97 -15.69 -6.87 19.19
C ASP A 97 -15.38 -7.45 17.80
N ALA A 98 -14.58 -8.51 17.77
CA ALA A 98 -14.13 -9.13 16.52
C ALA A 98 -15.29 -9.57 15.60
N ALA A 99 -16.43 -9.94 16.20
CA ALA A 99 -17.59 -10.48 15.51
C ALA A 99 -18.70 -9.45 15.24
N TYR A 100 -18.47 -8.16 15.51
CA TYR A 100 -19.44 -7.08 15.29
C TYR A 100 -20.80 -7.32 15.96
N LYS A 101 -20.81 -7.96 17.14
CA LYS A 101 -22.05 -8.28 17.86
C LYS A 101 -22.69 -7.06 18.49
N VAL A 102 -21.87 -6.11 18.94
CA VAL A 102 -22.29 -4.93 19.70
C VAL A 102 -21.87 -3.61 19.03
N SER A 103 -20.99 -3.69 18.03
CA SER A 103 -20.45 -2.51 17.35
C SER A 103 -20.39 -2.72 15.83
N ASN A 104 -20.54 -1.63 15.08
CA ASN A 104 -20.36 -1.58 13.62
C ASN A 104 -18.90 -1.35 13.20
N ASN A 105 -18.00 -1.08 14.15
CA ASN A 105 -16.61 -0.80 13.89
C ASN A 105 -15.65 -1.79 14.59
N GLN A 106 -16.09 -2.81 15.33
CA GLN A 106 -15.26 -3.71 16.17
C GLN A 106 -14.73 -3.09 17.48
N CYS A 107 -15.24 -1.94 17.91
CA CYS A 107 -14.98 -1.36 19.21
C CYS A 107 -16.30 -1.16 19.95
N SER A 108 -16.47 -1.83 21.08
CA SER A 108 -17.71 -1.71 21.88
C SER A 108 -17.86 -0.35 22.57
N LYS A 109 -16.78 0.44 22.69
CA LYS A 109 -16.77 1.70 23.45
C LYS A 109 -16.87 2.97 22.60
N PHE A 110 -16.15 3.03 21.48
CA PHE A 110 -16.05 4.25 20.68
C PHE A 110 -16.71 4.04 19.32
N ILE A 111 -17.49 5.03 18.86
CA ILE A 111 -18.10 5.02 17.52
C ILE A 111 -17.05 5.35 16.45
N ASP A 112 -16.19 6.34 16.72
CA ASP A 112 -14.97 6.57 15.95
C ASP A 112 -13.76 6.01 16.70
N LYS A 113 -13.05 5.06 16.09
CA LYS A 113 -11.83 4.48 16.66
C LYS A 113 -10.72 5.50 16.87
N LYS A 114 -10.73 6.62 16.15
CA LYS A 114 -9.74 7.71 16.32
C LYS A 114 -9.87 8.42 17.66
N GLU A 115 -11.00 8.26 18.36
CA GLU A 115 -11.17 8.76 19.73
C GLU A 115 -10.46 7.86 20.77
N CYS A 116 -10.12 6.63 20.41
CA CYS A 116 -9.33 5.73 21.24
C CYS A 116 -7.84 6.08 21.10
N GLU A 117 -7.24 6.70 22.12
CA GLU A 117 -5.84 7.15 22.09
C GLU A 117 -4.85 6.07 21.60
N PRO A 118 -4.85 4.82 22.12
CA PRO A 118 -3.92 3.80 21.65
C PRO A 118 -4.04 3.53 20.16
N TYR A 119 -5.28 3.48 19.65
CA TYR A 119 -5.56 3.26 18.24
C TYR A 119 -5.16 4.49 17.41
N ALA A 120 -5.51 5.70 17.84
CA ALA A 120 -5.18 6.94 17.17
C ALA A 120 -3.66 7.11 17.02
N SER A 121 -2.91 6.87 18.09
CA SER A 121 -1.44 6.89 18.11
C SER A 121 -0.83 5.80 17.21
N TRP A 122 -1.45 4.63 17.13
CA TRP A 122 -1.04 3.60 16.16
C TRP A 122 -1.34 4.03 14.70
N ALA A 123 -2.53 4.56 14.44
CA ALA A 123 -2.98 4.98 13.12
C ALA A 123 -2.10 6.11 12.59
N LYS A 124 -1.92 7.19 13.37
CA LYS A 124 -1.06 8.33 13.03
C LYS A 124 0.36 7.91 12.65
N ARG A 125 0.95 6.97 13.41
CA ARG A 125 2.30 6.45 13.11
C ARG A 125 2.35 5.67 11.81
N ASN A 126 1.35 4.83 11.53
CA ASN A 126 1.31 4.06 10.29
C ASN A 126 1.01 4.96 9.09
N ASP A 127 0.13 5.93 9.24
CA ASP A 127 -0.22 6.89 8.19
C ASP A 127 1.01 7.74 7.83
N ALA A 128 1.73 8.26 8.83
CA ALA A 128 2.98 8.99 8.60
C ALA A 128 4.00 8.17 7.79
N LYS A 129 4.19 6.89 8.11
CA LYS A 129 5.11 6.00 7.36
C LYS A 129 4.65 5.74 5.94
N LYS A 130 3.35 5.53 5.73
CA LYS A 130 2.78 5.30 4.40
C LYS A 130 2.91 6.54 3.52
N ASN A 131 2.68 7.72 4.09
CA ASN A 131 2.81 8.99 3.38
C ASN A 131 4.26 9.24 2.95
N ILE A 132 5.26 8.84 3.77
CA ILE A 132 6.67 8.89 3.35
C ILE A 132 6.94 7.89 2.22
N ALA A 133 6.39 6.68 2.30
CA ALA A 133 6.63 5.62 1.32
C ALA A 133 5.89 5.83 -0.02
N LYS A 134 4.83 6.65 -0.02
CA LYS A 134 4.10 7.13 -1.19
C LYS A 134 3.89 8.63 -1.05
N PRO A 135 4.91 9.44 -1.39
CA PRO A 135 4.72 10.88 -1.47
C PRO A 135 3.61 11.15 -2.48
N SER A 136 2.54 11.81 -2.05
CA SER A 136 1.55 12.34 -2.97
C SER A 136 2.24 13.41 -3.81
N TYR A 137 2.22 13.29 -5.14
CA TYR A 137 2.69 14.38 -5.99
C TYR A 137 1.65 15.50 -5.99
N PHE A 138 2.06 16.74 -6.29
CA PHE A 138 1.12 17.87 -6.38
C PHE A 138 -0.04 17.60 -7.37
N GLU A 139 0.20 16.77 -8.38
CA GLU A 139 -0.82 16.31 -9.34
C GLU A 139 -1.88 15.40 -8.69
N ASP A 140 -1.51 14.58 -7.69
CA ASP A 140 -2.44 13.71 -6.95
C ASP A 140 -3.33 14.50 -5.98
N LEU A 141 -2.89 15.67 -5.52
CA LEU A 141 -3.64 16.54 -4.61
C LEU A 141 -4.89 17.14 -5.27
N ASN A 142 -4.92 17.25 -6.60
CA ASN A 142 -6.11 17.67 -7.33
C ASN A 142 -7.22 16.60 -7.35
N LEU A 143 -6.92 15.33 -7.03
CA LEU A 143 -7.89 14.23 -7.04
C LEU A 143 -8.41 13.87 -5.65
N ALA A 144 -7.69 14.25 -4.59
CA ALA A 144 -8.05 13.92 -3.22
C ALA A 144 -8.17 15.19 -2.34
N SER A 145 -9.36 15.78 -2.37
CA SER A 145 -9.90 16.64 -1.30
C SER A 145 -9.32 18.06 -1.21
N SER A 146 -9.87 18.97 -2.01
CA SER A 146 -10.13 20.32 -1.52
C SER A 146 -11.55 20.37 -0.97
N PRO A 147 -11.77 20.62 0.33
CA PRO A 147 -13.11 20.96 0.87
C PRO A 147 -13.68 22.24 0.22
N ASN A 148 -12.82 23.02 -0.44
CA ASN A 148 -13.15 24.28 -1.09
C ASN A 148 -13.27 24.17 -2.62
N GLY A 149 -13.03 22.99 -3.22
CA GLY A 149 -13.22 22.75 -4.66
C GLY A 149 -14.69 22.51 -5.06
N SER A 150 -15.60 22.53 -4.09
CA SER A 150 -17.03 22.30 -4.31
C SER A 150 -17.70 23.41 -5.12
N HIS A 151 -17.14 24.62 -5.17
CA HIS A 151 -17.78 25.72 -5.89
C HIS A 151 -17.52 25.70 -7.41
N GLU A 152 -16.36 25.23 -7.88
CA GLU A 152 -16.04 25.23 -9.32
C GLU A 152 -16.65 24.03 -10.08
N HIS A 153 -16.78 22.87 -9.43
CA HIS A 153 -17.35 21.68 -10.08
C HIS A 153 -18.87 21.58 -9.99
N ASN A 154 -19.51 22.32 -9.08
CA ASN A 154 -20.98 22.28 -8.95
C ASN A 154 -21.68 22.86 -10.18
N GLU A 155 -21.10 23.85 -10.84
CA GLU A 155 -21.70 24.43 -12.05
C GLU A 155 -21.75 23.41 -13.19
N ILE A 156 -20.64 22.69 -13.42
CA ILE A 156 -20.57 21.59 -14.40
C ILE A 156 -21.55 20.49 -14.05
N VAL A 157 -21.55 20.03 -12.80
CA VAL A 157 -22.40 18.92 -12.36
C VAL A 157 -23.88 19.30 -12.50
N ASN A 158 -24.26 20.54 -12.13
CA ASN A 158 -25.63 21.05 -12.29
C ASN A 158 -26.01 21.22 -13.76
N PHE A 159 -25.07 21.66 -14.60
CA PHE A 159 -25.27 21.79 -16.04
C PHE A 159 -25.49 20.42 -16.69
N LEU A 160 -24.64 19.43 -16.37
CA LEU A 160 -24.79 18.06 -16.84
C LEU A 160 -26.08 17.42 -16.30
N ASP A 161 -26.47 17.73 -15.06
CA ASP A 161 -27.73 17.25 -14.49
C ASP A 161 -28.97 17.73 -15.26
N LYS A 162 -28.91 18.91 -15.88
CA LYS A 162 -30.01 19.49 -16.67
C LYS A 162 -29.99 19.08 -18.14
N ASN A 163 -28.81 18.84 -18.72
CA ASN A 163 -28.64 18.69 -20.17
C ASN A 163 -28.39 17.25 -20.64
N ILE A 164 -28.16 16.30 -19.72
CA ILE A 164 -28.00 14.89 -20.10
C ILE A 164 -29.32 14.31 -20.60
N ARG A 165 -29.29 13.73 -21.80
CA ARG A 165 -30.43 13.05 -22.42
C ARG A 165 -30.80 11.80 -21.61
N SER A 166 -32.10 11.46 -21.63
CA SER A 166 -32.67 10.35 -20.85
C SER A 166 -31.94 9.01 -21.05
N GLU A 167 -31.49 8.73 -22.28
CA GLU A 167 -30.77 7.51 -22.66
C GLU A 167 -29.43 7.33 -21.93
N TYR A 168 -28.75 8.43 -21.58
CA TYR A 168 -27.44 8.40 -20.91
C TYR A 168 -27.53 8.64 -19.40
N ARG A 169 -28.74 8.90 -18.88
CA ARG A 169 -28.97 9.29 -17.48
C ARG A 169 -28.58 8.19 -16.51
N GLU A 170 -28.88 6.94 -16.83
CA GLU A 170 -28.55 5.79 -15.97
C GLU A 170 -27.03 5.62 -15.81
N SER A 171 -26.29 5.64 -16.92
CA SER A 171 -24.82 5.57 -16.91
C SER A 171 -24.21 6.77 -16.19
N TYR A 172 -24.77 7.96 -16.37
CA TYR A 172 -24.31 9.16 -15.66
C TYR A 172 -24.53 9.07 -14.15
N LEU A 173 -25.69 8.60 -13.69
CA LEU A 173 -25.96 8.43 -12.26
C LEU A 173 -25.04 7.39 -11.64
N LYS A 174 -24.76 6.29 -12.36
CA LYS A 174 -23.75 5.31 -11.94
C LYS A 174 -22.38 5.99 -11.79
N LEU A 175 -22.01 6.91 -12.69
CA LEU A 175 -20.73 7.62 -12.63
C LEU A 175 -20.70 8.59 -11.44
N LYS A 176 -21.76 9.36 -11.25
CA LYS A 176 -21.93 10.32 -10.14
C LYS A 176 -21.83 9.66 -8.77
N HIS A 177 -22.27 8.41 -8.65
CA HIS A 177 -22.27 7.65 -7.41
C HIS A 177 -21.12 6.62 -7.31
N ASN A 178 -20.08 6.71 -8.15
CA ASN A 178 -18.93 5.80 -8.14
C ASN A 178 -19.29 4.31 -8.28
N GLN A 179 -20.34 4.01 -9.04
CA GLN A 179 -20.75 2.65 -9.35
C GLN A 179 -20.06 2.14 -10.63
N LYS A 180 -19.94 0.82 -10.78
CA LYS A 180 -19.28 0.22 -11.95
C LYS A 180 -20.12 0.41 -13.22
N ILE A 181 -19.48 0.89 -14.29
CA ILE A 181 -20.07 1.08 -15.62
C ILE A 181 -19.27 0.26 -16.63
N ASN A 182 -19.95 -0.32 -17.62
CA ASN A 182 -19.30 -1.01 -18.71
C ASN A 182 -18.53 -0.02 -19.62
N LYS A 183 -17.38 -0.41 -20.15
CA LYS A 183 -16.50 0.44 -20.97
C LYS A 183 -17.21 0.98 -22.22
N SER A 184 -18.12 0.20 -22.82
CA SER A 184 -18.95 0.63 -23.96
C SER A 184 -19.87 1.81 -23.60
N ASP A 185 -20.56 1.71 -22.46
CA ASP A 185 -21.51 2.73 -22.00
C ASP A 185 -20.80 3.99 -21.51
N LEU A 186 -19.61 3.82 -20.91
CA LEU A 186 -18.74 4.92 -20.53
C LEU A 186 -18.28 5.73 -21.75
N ASN A 187 -17.88 5.05 -22.83
CA ASN A 187 -17.45 5.72 -24.06
C ASN A 187 -18.59 6.49 -24.73
N LYS A 188 -19.80 5.92 -24.76
CA LYS A 188 -20.99 6.60 -25.29
C LYS A 188 -21.36 7.82 -24.44
N LEU A 189 -21.35 7.68 -23.12
CA LEU A 189 -21.60 8.80 -22.19
C LEU A 189 -20.55 9.90 -22.36
N LYS A 190 -19.26 9.55 -22.50
CA LYS A 190 -18.18 10.52 -22.72
C LYS A 190 -18.38 11.31 -24.01
N LYS A 191 -18.72 10.64 -25.11
CA LYS A 191 -19.02 11.28 -26.40
C LYS A 191 -20.19 12.26 -26.26
N HIS A 192 -21.27 11.83 -25.62
CA HIS A 192 -22.46 12.66 -25.39
C HIS A 192 -22.16 13.88 -24.51
N ILE A 193 -21.34 13.73 -23.46
CA ILE A 193 -20.91 14.85 -22.61
C ILE A 193 -20.07 15.85 -23.42
N MET A 194 -19.16 15.37 -24.28
CA MET A 194 -18.37 16.25 -25.15
C MET A 194 -19.25 17.04 -26.12
N GLU A 195 -20.23 16.39 -26.74
CA GLU A 195 -21.20 17.06 -27.64
C GLU A 195 -21.97 18.17 -26.92
N ILE A 196 -22.48 17.92 -25.71
CA ILE A 196 -23.18 18.94 -24.90
C ILE A 196 -22.25 20.13 -24.57
N MET A 197 -20.99 19.84 -24.24
CA MET A 197 -20.03 20.89 -23.87
C MET A 197 -19.62 21.76 -25.06
N GLU A 198 -19.47 21.17 -26.25
CA GLU A 198 -19.19 21.88 -27.50
C GLU A 198 -20.39 22.74 -27.93
N GLU A 199 -21.61 22.23 -27.86
CA GLU A 199 -22.84 22.97 -28.20
C GLU A 199 -23.05 24.22 -27.32
N ASN A 200 -22.50 24.24 -26.11
CA ASN A 200 -22.67 25.32 -25.14
C ASN A 200 -21.42 26.20 -24.96
N ASN A 201 -20.46 26.16 -25.90
CA ASN A 201 -19.23 26.96 -25.91
C ASN A 201 -18.37 26.84 -24.62
N TRP A 202 -18.44 25.70 -23.94
CA TRP A 202 -17.50 25.39 -22.87
C TRP A 202 -16.14 25.09 -23.49
N LYS A 203 -15.20 26.05 -23.40
CA LYS A 203 -13.83 25.88 -23.93
C LYS A 203 -13.17 24.68 -23.26
N THR A 204 -13.10 23.56 -23.97
CA THR A 204 -12.24 22.44 -23.61
C THR A 204 -10.81 22.92 -23.81
N ALA A 205 -10.10 23.19 -22.71
CA ALA A 205 -8.65 23.24 -22.76
C ALA A 205 -8.17 21.90 -23.32
N GLU A 206 -7.38 21.94 -24.38
CA GLU A 206 -6.81 20.75 -25.01
C GLU A 206 -6.09 19.92 -23.94
N PHE A 207 -6.63 18.73 -23.64
CA PHE A 207 -5.89 17.78 -22.84
C PHE A 207 -4.65 17.39 -23.65
N PRO A 208 -3.43 17.48 -23.09
CA PRO A 208 -2.24 17.04 -23.78
C PRO A 208 -2.44 15.56 -24.16
N LYS A 209 -2.27 15.27 -25.44
CA LYS A 209 -2.22 13.89 -25.93
C LYS A 209 -1.07 13.23 -25.19
N ASN A 210 -1.35 12.14 -24.46
CA ASN A 210 -0.30 11.27 -24.00
C ASN A 210 0.37 10.67 -25.25
N GLU A 211 1.48 11.26 -25.67
CA GLU A 211 2.47 10.60 -26.50
C GLU A 211 3.18 9.60 -25.59
N ASP A 212 2.70 8.36 -25.58
CA ASP A 212 3.51 7.19 -25.27
C ASP A 212 2.80 5.97 -25.86
N ASN A 213 3.22 5.64 -27.07
CA ASN A 213 3.03 4.36 -27.75
C ASN A 213 4.38 3.65 -27.74
#